data_AF-A0A9E6AZU1-F1
#
_entry.id   AF-A0A9E6AZU1-F1
#
_cell.length_a   1.000
_cell.length_b   1.000
_cell.length_c   1.000
_cell.angle_alpha   90.00
_cell.angle_beta   90.00
_cell.angle_gamma   90.00
#
_symmetry.space_group_name_H-M   'P 1'
#
loop_
_entity.id
_entity.type
_entity.pdbx_description
1 polymer ?
#
loop_
_entity_poly.entity_id
_entity_poly.type
_entity_poly.pdbx_seq_one_letter_code
_entity_poly.pdbx_strand_id
1 'polypeptide(L)'
;MTTRPTSKPTKGARVIKDIRRATRKQYSAEEKIRIVLDGLRGVESIAELCRQEGIAQGIYYKWSKEFLEAGKRRLAGDTARSA
;
A
#
# COMPACT_ATOMS: atom_id res chain seq x y z
N MET A 1 25.79 25.05 7.53
CA MET A 1 24.33 24.93 7.34
C MET A 1 24.01 25.19 5.87
N THR A 2 23.85 24.16 5.05
CA THR A 2 23.54 24.31 3.61
C THR A 2 22.03 24.20 3.41
N THR A 3 21.37 25.32 3.12
CA THR A 3 19.95 25.37 2.77
C THR A 3 19.76 24.84 1.35
N ARG A 4 19.00 23.75 1.19
CA ARG A 4 18.65 23.20 -0.13
C ARG A 4 17.53 24.06 -0.74
N PRO A 5 17.68 24.64 -1.94
CA PRO A 5 16.63 25.46 -2.54
C PRO A 5 15.46 24.58 -2.99
N THR A 6 14.25 24.86 -2.49
CA THR A 6 13.01 24.20 -2.91
C THR A 6 12.45 24.90 -4.15
N SER A 7 12.92 24.49 -5.32
CA SER A 7 12.35 24.96 -6.59
C SER A 7 10.92 24.45 -6.77
N LYS A 8 10.00 25.34 -7.17
CA LYS A 8 8.60 24.97 -7.45
C LYS A 8 8.58 23.96 -8.62
N PRO A 9 7.81 22.86 -8.51
CA PRO A 9 7.75 21.87 -9.57
C PRO A 9 7.17 22.49 -10.84
N THR A 10 7.88 22.31 -11.95
CA THR A 10 7.51 22.79 -13.29
C THR A 10 6.20 22.16 -13.75
N LYS A 11 5.50 22.79 -14.71
CA LYS A 11 4.27 22.24 -15.31
C LYS A 11 4.47 20.80 -15.80
N GLY A 12 5.61 20.51 -16.44
CA GLY A 12 5.96 19.16 -16.89
C GLY A 12 6.06 18.14 -15.75
N ALA A 13 6.67 18.50 -14.62
CA ALA A 13 6.75 17.63 -13.45
C ALA A 13 5.37 17.30 -12.85
N ARG A 14 4.41 18.24 -12.93
CA ARG A 14 3.02 18.01 -12.50
C ARG A 14 2.31 17.02 -13.43
N VAL A 15 2.40 17.24 -14.74
CA VAL A 15 1.80 16.35 -15.76
C VAL A 15 2.33 14.92 -15.62
N ILE A 16 3.65 14.73 -15.45
CA ILE A 16 4.25 13.40 -15.23
C ILE A 16 3.69 12.75 -13.96
N LYS A 17 3.55 13.51 -12.87
CA LYS A 17 2.97 13.00 -11.60
C LYS A 17 1.52 12.57 -11.79
N ASP A 18 0.73 13.33 -12.53
CA ASP A 18 -0.68 13.04 -12.78
C ASP A 18 -0.85 11.80 -13.67
N ILE A 19 -0.05 11.66 -14.72
CA ILE A 19 -0.01 10.45 -15.55
C ILE A 19 0.32 9.23 -14.70
N ARG A 20 1.38 9.30 -13.88
CA ARG A 20 1.78 8.18 -12.98
C ARG A 20 0.70 7.84 -11.95
N ARG A 21 -0.13 8.80 -11.57
CA ARG A 21 -1.27 8.57 -10.66
C ARG A 21 -2.43 7.92 -11.40
N ALA A 22 -2.74 8.39 -12.60
CA ALA A 22 -3.82 7.88 -13.44
C ALA A 22 -3.55 6.44 -13.93
N THR A 23 -2.31 6.11 -14.28
CA THR A 23 -1.92 4.77 -14.76
C THR A 23 -1.54 3.81 -13.63
N ARG A 24 -1.68 4.22 -12.36
CA ARG A 24 -1.38 3.35 -11.22
C ARG A 24 -2.40 2.22 -11.15
N LYS A 25 -1.92 0.97 -11.11
CA LYS A 25 -2.77 -0.20 -10.82
C LYS A 25 -3.50 0.02 -9.48
N GLN A 26 -4.81 -0.01 -9.53
CA GLN A 26 -5.66 0.05 -8.35
C GLN A 26 -5.93 -1.36 -7.87
N TYR A 27 -5.77 -1.58 -6.58
CA TYR A 27 -6.12 -2.84 -5.92
C TYR A 27 -7.37 -2.59 -5.09
N SER A 28 -8.41 -3.39 -5.33
CA SER A 28 -9.62 -3.42 -4.51
C SER A 28 -9.29 -3.81 -3.07
N ALA A 29 -10.22 -3.56 -2.15
CA ALA A 29 -10.06 -4.03 -0.77
C ALA A 29 -9.96 -5.56 -0.71
N GLU A 30 -10.77 -6.27 -1.49
CA GLU A 30 -10.80 -7.72 -1.57
C GLU A 30 -9.47 -8.31 -2.06
N GLU A 31 -8.89 -7.75 -3.13
CA GLU A 31 -7.57 -8.17 -3.62
C GLU A 31 -6.48 -7.98 -2.58
N LYS A 32 -6.46 -6.82 -1.90
CA LYS A 32 -5.48 -6.56 -0.83
C LYS A 32 -5.61 -7.59 0.29
N ILE A 33 -6.84 -7.91 0.70
CA ILE A 33 -7.11 -8.88 1.75
C ILE A 33 -6.64 -10.27 1.32
N ARG A 34 -6.97 -10.72 0.09
CA ARG A 34 -6.51 -12.00 -0.46
C ARG A 34 -4.99 -12.13 -0.38
N ILE A 35 -4.27 -11.14 -0.90
CA ILE A 35 -2.80 -11.13 -0.93
C ILE A 35 -2.22 -11.15 0.49
N VAL A 36 -2.77 -10.37 1.42
CA VAL A 36 -2.31 -10.39 2.83
C VAL A 36 -2.52 -11.77 3.45
N LEU A 37 -3.68 -12.39 3.25
CA LEU A 37 -3.99 -13.70 3.82
C LEU A 37 -3.12 -14.82 3.22
N ASP A 38 -2.85 -14.79 1.92
CA ASP A 38 -1.96 -15.77 1.27
C ASP A 38 -0.52 -15.65 1.80
N GLY A 39 -0.04 -14.42 2.01
CA GLY A 39 1.27 -14.18 2.63
C GLY A 39 1.35 -14.61 4.10
N LEU A 40 0.25 -14.47 4.86
CA LEU A 40 0.16 -14.99 6.23
C LEU A 40 0.07 -16.52 6.29
N ARG A 41 -0.52 -17.16 5.27
CA ARG A 41 -0.57 -18.62 5.14
C ARG A 41 0.83 -19.22 4.96
N GLY A 42 1.74 -18.49 4.32
CA GLY A 42 3.16 -18.86 4.23
C GLY A 42 3.45 -20.05 3.31
N VAL A 43 2.60 -20.30 2.30
CA VAL A 43 2.78 -21.39 1.32
C VAL A 43 4.00 -21.13 0.43
N GLU A 44 4.19 -19.88 0.03
CA GLU A 44 5.35 -19.41 -0.73
C GLU A 44 6.00 -18.23 0.00
N SER A 45 7.22 -17.87 -0.39
CA SER A 45 7.88 -16.71 0.21
C SER A 45 7.16 -15.41 -0.15
N ILE A 46 7.19 -14.42 0.74
CA ILE A 46 6.62 -13.08 0.44
C ILE A 46 7.22 -12.47 -0.84
N ALA A 47 8.47 -12.80 -1.13
CA ALA A 47 9.14 -12.35 -2.35
C ALA A 47 8.51 -12.97 -3.62
N GLU A 48 8.11 -14.23 -3.59
CA GLU A 48 7.43 -14.93 -4.70
C GLU A 48 6.02 -14.40 -4.90
N LEU A 49 5.24 -14.33 -3.81
CA LEU A 49 3.89 -13.78 -3.82
C LEU A 49 3.86 -12.36 -4.41
N CYS A 50 4.78 -11.49 -3.97
CA CYS A 50 4.87 -10.13 -4.47
C CYS A 50 5.20 -10.06 -5.98
N ARG A 51 6.02 -10.98 -6.50
CA ARG A 51 6.33 -11.06 -7.93
C ARG A 51 5.12 -11.51 -8.74
N GLN A 52 4.37 -12.51 -8.27
CA GLN A 52 3.16 -13.00 -8.94
C GLN A 52 2.06 -11.93 -8.99
N GLU A 53 1.85 -11.22 -7.88
CA GLU A 53 0.80 -10.21 -7.75
C GLU A 53 1.18 -8.85 -8.38
N GLY A 54 2.47 -8.66 -8.72
CA GLY A 54 2.98 -7.42 -9.31
C GLY A 54 3.04 -6.27 -8.31
N ILE A 55 3.39 -6.56 -7.05
CA ILE A 55 3.54 -5.57 -5.99
C ILE A 55 4.97 -5.55 -5.45
N ALA A 56 5.39 -4.41 -4.90
CA ALA A 56 6.64 -4.35 -4.14
C ALA A 56 6.41 -4.94 -2.74
N GLN A 57 7.42 -5.64 -2.18
CA GLN A 57 7.33 -6.20 -0.83
C GLN A 57 6.97 -5.15 0.24
N GLY A 58 7.46 -3.91 0.10
CA GLY A 58 7.09 -2.81 1.00
C GLY A 58 5.59 -2.47 0.97
N ILE A 59 4.91 -2.68 -0.17
CA ILE A 59 3.44 -2.53 -0.26
C ILE A 59 2.75 -3.66 0.51
N TYR A 60 3.21 -4.90 0.35
CA TYR A 60 2.68 -6.04 1.11
C TYR A 60 2.77 -5.80 2.61
N TYR A 61 3.95 -5.44 3.13
CA TYR A 61 4.14 -5.21 4.57
C TYR A 61 3.29 -4.05 5.10
N LYS A 62 3.11 -3.01 4.28
CA LYS A 62 2.20 -1.91 4.63
C LYS A 62 0.76 -2.41 4.77
N TRP A 63 0.25 -3.15 3.80
CA TRP A 63 -1.12 -3.69 3.85
C TRP A 63 -1.30 -4.69 4.99
N SER A 64 -0.34 -5.59 5.20
CA SER A 64 -0.38 -6.56 6.30
C SER A 64 -0.46 -5.86 7.66
N LYS A 65 0.36 -4.81 7.87
CA LYS A 65 0.30 -4.00 9.09
C LYS A 65 -1.06 -3.31 9.26
N GLU A 66 -1.55 -2.62 8.24
CA GLU A 66 -2.84 -1.92 8.29
C GLU A 66 -3.99 -2.90 8.57
N PHE A 67 -3.98 -4.07 7.94
CA PHE A 67 -4.99 -5.11 8.12
C PHE A 67 -4.98 -5.68 9.56
N LEU A 68 -3.81 -6.04 10.08
CA LEU A 68 -3.69 -6.60 11.43
C LEU A 68 -4.02 -5.57 12.52
N GLU A 69 -3.61 -4.32 12.36
CA GLU A 69 -3.95 -3.23 13.28
C GLU A 69 -5.44 -2.94 13.29
N ALA A 70 -6.08 -2.92 12.12
CA ALA A 70 -7.53 -2.76 12.02
C ALA A 70 -8.27 -3.93 12.69
N GLY A 71 -7.82 -5.16 12.47
CA GLY A 71 -8.35 -6.36 13.13
C GLY A 71 -8.20 -6.28 14.66
N LYS A 72 -7.02 -5.91 15.15
CA LYS A 72 -6.74 -5.74 16.58
C LYS A 72 -7.64 -4.68 17.23
N ARG A 73 -7.77 -3.50 16.61
CA ARG A 73 -8.66 -2.42 17.10
C ARG A 73 -10.11 -2.89 17.17
N ARG A 74 -10.57 -3.60 16.14
CA ARG A 74 -11.93 -4.15 16.11
C ARG A 74 -12.16 -5.17 17.23
N LEU A 75 -11.20 -6.05 17.49
CA LEU A 75 -11.27 -7.04 18.57
C LEU A 75 -11.16 -6.41 19.96
N ALA A 76 -10.42 -5.32 20.09
CA ALA A 76 -10.30 -4.55 21.33
C ALA A 76 -11.55 -3.70 21.65
N GLY A 77 -12.56 -3.69 20.79
CA GLY A 77 -13.79 -2.92 21.01
C GLY A 77 -13.70 -1.44 20.62
N ASP A 78 -12.58 -0.99 20.03
CA ASP A 78 -12.45 0.36 19.46
C ASP A 78 -13.24 0.44 18.15
N THR A 79 -14.56 0.56 18.25
CA THR A 79 -15.43 0.72 17.09
C THR A 79 -15.51 2.19 16.69
N ALA A 80 -14.52 2.66 15.92
CA ALA A 80 -14.72 3.82 15.07
C ALA A 80 -15.71 3.41 13.97
N ARG A 81 -16.98 3.80 14.16
CA ARG A 81 -18.06 3.57 13.20
C ARG A 81 -17.91 4.60 12.08
N SER A 82 -17.15 4.28 11.03
CA SER A 82 -17.20 5.06 9.78
C SER A 82 -18.29 4.46 8.91
N ALA A 83 -19.40 5.18 8.82
CA ALA A 83 -20.51 4.93 7.88
C ALA A 83 -20.10 5.31 6.45
#